data_AF-A0A7V5C2J0-F1
#
_entry.id   AF-A0A7V5C2J0-F1
#
_cell.length_a   1.000
_cell.length_b   1.000
_cell.length_c   1.000
_cell.angle_alpha   90.00
_cell.angle_beta   90.00
_cell.angle_gamma   90.00
#
_symmetry.space_group_name_H-M   'P 1'
#
loop_
_entity.id
_entity.type
_entity.pdbx_description
1 polymer ?
#
loop_
_entity_poly.entity_id
_entity_poly.type
_entity_poly.pdbx_seq_one_letter_code
_entity_poly.pdbx_strand_id
1 'polypeptide(L)'
;MPIDREVLEAIREMGEPELRRVVMLARARLERAGVEFPEAGPSVRLRRQMVRCGKENCSRCPHGPYWYAYWTENGRRRSRYLGKLEDIPEAAGSVEEAGGEGGGSVRCEVR
;
A
#
# COMPACT_ATOMS: atom_id res chain seq x y z
N MET A 1 7.93 -15.15 -3.83
CA MET A 1 9.03 -14.61 -3.01
C MET A 1 8.67 -13.19 -2.59
N PRO A 2 9.01 -12.75 -1.37
CA PRO A 2 8.95 -11.33 -1.03
C PRO A 2 9.93 -10.54 -1.91
N ILE A 3 9.62 -9.27 -2.19
CA ILE A 3 10.57 -8.37 -2.86
C ILE A 3 11.68 -8.06 -1.85
N ASP A 4 12.92 -8.19 -2.27
CA ASP A 4 14.08 -7.90 -1.42
C ASP A 4 14.11 -6.40 -1.03
N ARG A 5 14.63 -6.10 0.16
CA ARG A 5 14.80 -4.71 0.63
C ARG A 5 15.68 -3.91 -0.32
N GLU A 6 16.73 -4.52 -0.86
CA GLU A 6 17.65 -3.85 -1.79
C GLU A 6 16.94 -3.44 -3.09
N VAL A 7 16.06 -4.31 -3.61
CA VAL A 7 15.25 -3.99 -4.80
C VAL A 7 14.27 -2.86 -4.52
N LEU A 8 13.64 -2.85 -3.34
CA LEU A 8 12.75 -1.75 -2.95
C LEU A 8 13.50 -0.42 -2.85
N GLU A 9 14.71 -0.43 -2.29
CA GLU A 9 15.54 0.77 -2.20
C GLU A 9 15.99 1.25 -3.57
N ALA A 10 16.45 0.35 -4.43
CA ALA A 10 16.80 0.68 -5.81
C ALA A 10 15.62 1.32 -6.55
N ILE A 11 14.40 0.80 -6.39
CA ILE A 11 13.20 1.39 -7.01
C ILE A 11 12.93 2.81 -6.48
N ARG A 12 13.25 3.12 -5.22
CA ARG A 12 13.06 4.48 -4.67
C ARG A 12 14.05 5.48 -5.24
N GLU A 13 15.28 5.03 -5.51
CA GLU A 13 16.34 5.88 -6.04
C GLU A 13 16.29 6.03 -7.58
N MET A 14 15.49 5.21 -8.27
CA MET A 14 15.32 5.27 -9.72
C MET A 14 14.70 6.60 -10.19
N GLY A 15 15.23 7.11 -11.30
CA GLY A 15 14.64 8.24 -12.02
C GLY A 15 13.35 7.87 -12.76
N GLU A 16 12.65 8.89 -13.24
CA GLU A 16 11.39 8.71 -13.98
C GLU A 16 11.51 7.75 -15.18
N PRO A 17 12.56 7.78 -16.03
CA PRO A 17 12.68 6.88 -17.17
C PRO A 17 12.75 5.40 -16.75
N GLU A 18 13.53 5.10 -15.71
CA GLU A 18 13.69 3.76 -15.16
C GLU A 18 12.40 3.29 -14.49
N LEU A 19 11.74 4.17 -13.73
CA LEU A 19 10.45 3.88 -13.11
C LEU A 19 9.38 3.55 -14.15
N ARG A 20 9.28 4.34 -15.24
CA ARG A 20 8.38 4.03 -16.37
C ARG A 20 8.68 2.66 -16.95
N ARG A 21 9.97 2.32 -17.14
CA ARG A 21 10.38 0.99 -17.63
C ARG A 21 9.94 -0.13 -16.69
N VAL A 22 10.15 0.03 -15.38
CA VAL A 22 9.71 -0.94 -14.37
C VAL A 22 8.20 -1.16 -14.42
N VAL A 23 7.42 -0.08 -14.50
CA VAL A 23 5.94 -0.16 -14.62
C VAL A 23 5.53 -0.90 -15.88
N MET A 24 6.12 -0.59 -17.04
CA MET A 24 5.81 -1.27 -18.30
C MET A 24 6.11 -2.78 -18.22
N LEU A 25 7.27 -3.15 -17.67
CA LEU A 25 7.67 -4.56 -17.52
C LEU A 25 6.75 -5.30 -16.55
N ALA A 26 6.45 -4.69 -15.40
CA ALA A 26 5.56 -5.27 -14.39
C ALA A 26 4.14 -5.47 -14.95
N ARG A 27 3.59 -4.46 -15.62
CA ARG A 27 2.26 -4.53 -16.25
C ARG A 27 2.21 -5.63 -17.30
N ALA A 28 3.15 -5.66 -18.24
CA ALA A 28 3.18 -6.67 -19.30
C ALA A 28 3.31 -8.10 -18.75
N ARG A 29 3.95 -8.28 -17.59
CA ARG A 29 4.07 -9.59 -16.93
C ARG A 29 2.79 -10.02 -16.22
N LEU A 30 2.08 -9.05 -15.63
CA LEU A 30 0.80 -9.25 -14.93
C LEU A 30 -0.33 -9.51 -15.93
N GLU A 31 -0.40 -8.77 -17.03
CA GLU A 31 -1.35 -9.01 -18.13
C GLU A 31 -1.17 -10.41 -18.72
N ARG A 32 0.08 -10.83 -18.97
CA ARG A 32 0.39 -12.21 -19.40
C ARG A 32 -0.04 -13.27 -18.39
N ALA A 33 -0.19 -12.92 -17.12
CA ALA A 33 -0.70 -13.80 -16.09
C ALA A 33 -2.23 -13.73 -15.92
N GLY A 34 -2.93 -12.95 -16.77
CA GLY A 34 -4.37 -12.77 -16.73
C GLY A 34 -4.85 -11.74 -15.69
N VAL A 35 -3.96 -10.88 -15.19
CA VAL A 35 -4.35 -9.80 -14.27
C VAL A 35 -4.85 -8.62 -15.09
N GLU A 36 -6.12 -8.28 -14.91
CA GLU A 36 -6.75 -7.12 -15.54
C GLU A 36 -6.47 -5.85 -14.74
N PHE A 37 -6.16 -4.77 -15.45
CA PHE A 37 -6.03 -3.44 -14.87
C PHE A 37 -7.19 -2.59 -15.37
N PRO A 38 -7.94 -1.92 -14.49
CA PRO A 38 -8.95 -0.97 -14.94
C PRO A 38 -8.30 0.16 -15.76
N GLU A 39 -9.01 0.70 -16.76
CA GLU A 39 -8.49 1.74 -17.67
C GLU A 39 -8.07 3.02 -16.93
N ALA A 40 -8.77 3.35 -15.84
CA ALA A 40 -8.41 4.44 -14.94
C ALA A 40 -7.17 4.14 -14.05
N GLY A 41 -6.54 2.97 -14.23
CA GLY A 41 -5.51 2.43 -13.36
C GLY A 41 -6.08 1.90 -12.04
N PRO A 42 -5.36 1.02 -11.33
CA PRO A 42 -5.77 0.61 -10.00
C PRO A 42 -5.79 1.86 -9.10
N SER A 43 -6.96 2.21 -8.55
CA SER A 43 -7.07 3.27 -7.56
C SER A 43 -6.41 2.79 -6.27
N VAL A 44 -5.11 3.03 -6.16
CA VAL A 44 -4.32 2.73 -4.96
C VAL A 44 -4.30 3.96 -4.08
N ARG A 45 -4.92 3.87 -2.91
CA ARG A 45 -4.82 4.88 -1.86
C ARG A 45 -3.68 4.54 -0.91
N LEU A 46 -2.76 5.47 -0.71
CA LEU A 46 -1.68 5.33 0.26
C LEU A 46 -2.14 5.89 1.61
N ARG A 47 -1.83 5.22 2.71
CA ARG A 47 -2.13 5.69 4.06
C ARG A 47 -1.00 5.39 5.03
N ARG A 48 -0.64 6.39 5.84
CA ARG A 48 0.26 6.25 7.00
C ARG A 48 -0.49 5.67 8.19
N GLN A 49 0.11 4.70 8.86
CA GLN A 49 -0.45 4.05 10.04
C GLN A 49 0.61 3.84 11.12
N MET A 50 0.21 4.04 12.38
CA MET A 50 0.97 3.64 13.56
C MET A 50 0.46 2.26 14.01
N VAL A 51 1.35 1.31 14.25
CA VAL A 51 1.02 -0.08 14.56
C VAL A 51 1.52 -0.45 15.96
N ARG A 52 0.67 -1.11 16.76
CA ARG A 52 1.05 -1.70 18.05
C ARG A 52 1.64 -3.09 17.79
N CYS A 53 2.83 -3.39 18.34
CA CYS A 53 3.49 -4.68 18.08
C CYS A 53 2.98 -5.85 18.93
N GLY A 54 2.17 -5.59 19.96
CA GLY A 54 1.60 -6.64 20.82
C GLY A 54 2.60 -7.33 21.77
N LYS A 55 3.84 -6.83 21.89
CA LYS A 55 4.80 -7.35 22.87
C LYS A 55 4.50 -6.79 24.26
N GLU A 56 4.43 -7.66 25.27
CA GLU A 56 4.11 -7.30 26.66
C GLU A 56 5.04 -6.22 27.23
N ASN A 57 6.33 -6.26 26.85
CA ASN A 57 7.35 -5.31 27.32
C ASN A 57 7.69 -4.21 26.29
N CYS A 58 6.77 -3.86 25.38
CA CYS A 58 7.01 -2.75 24.43
C CYS A 58 6.80 -1.38 25.11
N SER A 59 7.89 -0.66 25.39
CA SER A 59 7.82 0.72 25.89
C SER A 59 7.75 1.79 24.78
N ARG A 60 8.06 1.42 23.53
CA ARG A 60 8.14 2.34 22.37
C ARG A 60 6.94 2.26 21.43
N CYS A 61 5.83 1.72 21.91
CA CYS A 61 4.60 1.58 21.14
C CYS A 61 3.77 2.88 21.24
N PRO A 62 3.07 3.29 20.16
CA PRO A 62 2.93 2.63 18.86
C PRO A 62 4.09 2.91 17.89
N HIS A 63 4.41 1.96 17.01
CA HIS A 63 5.49 2.08 16.03
C HIS A 63 5.01 2.66 14.71
N GLY A 64 5.87 3.38 14.01
CA GLY A 64 5.57 3.93 12.70
C GLY A 64 6.26 5.29 12.50
N PRO A 65 5.81 6.09 11.53
CA PRO A 65 4.71 5.81 10.60
C PRO A 65 5.07 4.76 9.55
N TYR A 66 4.16 3.82 9.30
CA TYR A 66 4.26 2.82 8.24
C TYR A 66 3.30 3.15 7.10
N TRP A 67 3.73 2.93 5.86
CA TRP A 67 2.88 3.12 4.70
C TRP A 67 2.20 1.83 4.26
N TYR A 68 0.91 1.97 3.95
CA TYR A 68 0.09 0.91 3.39
C TYR A 68 -0.59 1.40 2.12
N ALA A 69 -0.53 0.58 1.07
CA ALA A 69 -1.38 0.71 -0.10
C ALA A 69 -2.72 0.03 0.16
N TYR A 70 -3.80 0.66 -0.26
CA TYR A 70 -5.17 0.13 -0.24
C TYR A 70 -5.75 0.21 -1.64
N TRP A 71 -6.34 -0.88 -2.13
CA TRP A 71 -7.02 -0.89 -3.42
C TRP A 71 -8.17 -1.89 -3.40
N THR A 72 -9.04 -1.83 -4.40
CA THR A 72 -10.08 -2.83 -4.63
C THR A 72 -9.67 -3.68 -5.82
N GLU A 73 -9.73 -4.99 -5.64
CA GLU A 73 -9.43 -5.99 -6.67
C GLU A 73 -10.52 -7.05 -6.66
N ASN A 74 -11.19 -7.27 -7.80
CA ASN A 74 -12.28 -8.23 -7.94
C ASN A 74 -13.39 -8.04 -6.87
N GLY A 75 -13.75 -6.78 -6.61
CA GLY A 75 -14.75 -6.42 -5.59
C GLY A 75 -14.31 -6.58 -4.14
N ARG A 76 -13.06 -6.97 -3.87
CA ARG A 76 -12.52 -7.16 -2.52
C ARG A 76 -11.52 -6.07 -2.18
N ARG A 77 -11.65 -5.47 -0.99
CA ARG A 77 -10.67 -4.52 -0.48
C ARG A 77 -9.38 -5.24 -0.10
N ARG A 78 -8.27 -4.77 -0.63
CA ARG A 78 -6.91 -5.27 -0.40
C ARG A 78 -6.06 -4.21 0.27
N SER A 79 -5.04 -4.66 0.98
CA SER A 79 -4.03 -3.80 1.57
C SER A 79 -2.65 -4.43 1.51
N ARG A 80 -1.61 -3.62 1.32
CA ARG A 80 -0.21 -4.08 1.33
C ARG A 80 0.68 -3.09 2.07
N TYR A 81 1.53 -3.60 2.94
CA TYR A 81 2.59 -2.83 3.57
C TYR A 81 3.67 -2.47 2.54
N LEU A 82 4.01 -1.18 2.45
CA LEU A 82 5.01 -0.66 1.51
C LEU A 82 6.35 -0.31 2.19
N GLY A 83 6.38 -0.22 3.51
CA GLY A 83 7.59 0.16 4.25
C GLY A 83 7.42 1.38 5.15
N LYS A 84 8.54 1.84 5.72
CA LYS A 84 8.73 3.22 6.11
C LYS A 84 9.18 3.96 4.85
N LEU A 85 8.31 4.79 4.28
CA LEU A 85 8.65 5.68 3.18
C LEU A 85 8.74 7.07 3.78
N GLU A 86 9.97 7.56 3.92
CA GLU A 86 10.26 8.90 4.44
C GLU A 86 10.00 9.96 3.35
N ASP A 87 9.96 9.54 2.08
CA ASP A 87 9.90 10.42 0.90
C ASP A 87 8.52 10.53 0.24
N ILE A 88 7.47 9.88 0.75
CA ILE A 88 6.12 10.13 0.20
C ILE A 88 5.63 11.48 0.76
N PRO A 89 5.35 12.47 -0.11
CA PRO A 89 4.76 13.72 0.34
C PRO A 89 3.43 13.44 1.03
N GLU A 90 3.23 14.04 2.22
CA GLU A 90 2.03 13.80 3.07
C GLU A 90 0.71 13.98 2.30
N ALA A 91 0.71 14.83 1.27
CA ALA A 91 -0.42 15.08 0.37
C ALA A 91 -0.90 13.84 -0.42
N ALA A 92 -0.04 12.84 -0.68
CA ALA A 92 -0.46 11.59 -1.33
C ALA A 92 -1.21 10.63 -0.38
N GLY A 93 -1.19 10.92 0.94
CA GLY A 93 -1.76 10.09 2.00
C GLY A 93 -3.22 10.38 2.36
N SER A 94 -3.83 11.39 1.73
CA SER A 94 -5.21 11.82 2.01
C SER A 94 -5.93 12.17 0.72
N VAL A 95 -6.53 11.17 0.08
CA VAL A 95 -7.69 11.42 -0.79
C VAL A 95 -8.91 10.80 -0.11
N GLU A 96 -9.79 11.67 0.34
CA GLU A 96 -11.01 11.38 1.07
C GLU A 96 -12.01 10.56 0.22
N GLU A 97 -12.66 9.63 0.90
CA GLU A 97 -14.03 9.13 0.72
C GLU A 97 -14.73 9.44 -0.63
N ALA A 98 -14.64 8.53 -1.59
CA ALA A 98 -15.76 8.32 -2.50
C ALA A 98 -16.78 7.46 -1.75
N GLY A 99 -17.88 8.10 -1.34
CA GLY A 99 -18.95 7.51 -0.55
C GLY A 99 -19.53 6.25 -1.20
N GLY A 100 -19.76 5.25 -0.34
CA GLY A 100 -20.54 4.06 -0.63
C GLY A 100 -21.11 3.55 0.68
N GLU A 101 -22.35 3.93 0.97
CA GLU A 101 -23.18 3.38 2.04
C GLU A 101 -23.15 1.84 2.01
N GLY A 102 -22.94 1.23 3.17
CA GLY A 102 -22.96 -0.22 3.34
C GLY A 102 -22.42 -0.62 4.70
N GLY A 103 -23.28 -0.53 5.71
CA GLY A 103 -22.96 -0.71 7.12
C GLY A 103 -22.36 -2.06 7.51
N GLY A 104 -21.60 -2.03 8.60
CA GLY A 104 -21.01 -3.22 9.21
C GLY A 104 -19.92 -2.86 10.21
N SER A 105 -20.29 -2.10 11.26
CA SER A 105 -19.44 -1.86 12.43
C SER A 105 -19.10 -3.21 13.09
N VAL A 106 -17.93 -3.78 12.78
CA VAL A 106 -17.36 -4.84 13.61
C VAL A 106 -16.58 -4.16 14.73
N ARG A 107 -17.27 -4.02 15.87
CA ARG A 107 -16.69 -3.58 17.14
C ARG A 107 -15.67 -4.65 17.56
N CYS A 108 -14.38 -4.36 17.43
CA CYS A 108 -13.35 -5.17 18.07
C CYS A 108 -13.41 -4.93 19.58
N GLU A 109 -14.09 -5.83 20.29
CA GLU A 109 -14.06 -5.88 21.75
C GLU A 109 -12.69 -6.40 22.20
N VAL A 110 -12.00 -5.59 23.00
CA VAL A 110 -10.77 -5.94 23.68
C VAL A 110 -11.18 -6.74 24.92
N ARG A 111 -10.77 -8.00 24.99
CA ARG A 111 -10.93 -8.87 26.17
C ARG A 111 -9.75 -8.71 27.12
#